data_AF-U7UKV6-F1
#
_entry.id   AF-U7UKV6-F1
#
_cell.length_a   1.000
_cell.length_b   1.000
_cell.length_c   1.000
_cell.angle_alpha   90.00
_cell.angle_beta   90.00
_cell.angle_gamma   90.00
#
_symmetry.space_group_name_H-M   'P 1'
#
loop_
_entity.id
_entity.type
_entity.pdbx_description
1 polymer ?
#
loop_
_entity_poly.entity_id
_entity_poly.type
_entity_poly.pdbx_seq_one_letter_code
_entity_poly.pdbx_strand_id
1 'polypeptide(L)'
;MSEYFSVLEGKSNEFIEKKSRFIGFCSPIKDEKEALEILEDKRREFKDATHNCWAYILKEDMSLQRYSDDGEPSGTAGIPILEVMKKEGITNALCLVTRYFGGTLLGAGGLVRAYTKGASLGIEAAKKVLMKDFIKMSFIYDYTFHGSILNYLMKEGYIILKENYMEKIELIIDVAEEDSKIIKDLNNLTSGKVTIEEREKIILPTFEGKIIYK
;
A
#
# COMPACT_ATOMS: atom_id res chain seq x y z
N MET A 1 12.43 -12.13 -4.11
CA MET A 1 11.54 -11.06 -4.60
C MET A 1 11.67 -9.88 -3.64
N SER A 2 11.41 -8.67 -4.14
CA SER A 2 11.79 -7.41 -3.50
C SER A 2 10.62 -6.82 -2.72
N GLU A 3 10.84 -6.55 -1.44
CA GLU A 3 9.95 -5.68 -0.68
C GLU A 3 9.86 -4.31 -1.39
N TYR A 4 8.66 -3.73 -1.47
CA TYR A 4 8.47 -2.41 -2.07
C TYR A 4 7.48 -1.57 -1.27
N PHE A 5 7.63 -0.26 -1.31
CA PHE A 5 6.66 0.63 -0.68
C PHE A 5 5.51 0.94 -1.64
N SER A 6 4.29 0.88 -1.12
CA SER A 6 3.08 1.34 -1.79
C SER A 6 2.21 2.12 -0.80
N VAL A 7 0.95 2.35 -1.13
CA VAL A 7 -0.04 2.95 -0.22
C VAL A 7 -1.18 1.96 0.06
N LEU A 8 -1.79 2.05 1.24
CA LEU A 8 -2.73 1.05 1.72
C LEU A 8 -4.07 1.12 0.97
N GLU A 9 -4.63 2.31 0.81
CA GLU A 9 -5.97 2.51 0.27
C GLU A 9 -6.12 3.89 -0.39
N GLY A 10 -7.14 4.03 -1.23
CA GLY A 10 -7.47 5.30 -1.88
C GLY A 10 -7.97 6.33 -0.87
N LYS A 11 -7.19 7.37 -0.60
CA LYS A 11 -7.57 8.47 0.31
C LYS A 11 -7.12 9.82 -0.22
N SER A 12 -7.77 10.87 0.27
CA SER A 12 -7.45 12.24 -0.07
C SER A 12 -7.32 13.13 1.15
N ASN A 13 -6.52 14.18 1.02
CA ASN A 13 -6.45 15.30 1.95
C ASN A 13 -6.25 16.60 1.15
N GLU A 14 -6.53 17.74 1.76
CA GLU A 14 -6.58 19.02 1.05
C GLU A 14 -5.98 20.18 1.82
N PHE A 15 -5.66 21.24 1.07
CA PHE A 15 -5.25 22.51 1.64
C PHE A 15 -5.63 23.67 0.71
N ILE A 16 -5.55 24.89 1.25
CA ILE A 16 -5.79 26.13 0.51
C ILE A 16 -4.48 26.94 0.48
N GLU A 17 -4.13 27.44 -0.69
CA GLU A 17 -2.97 28.33 -0.93
C GLU A 17 -3.41 29.47 -1.85
N LYS A 18 -3.26 30.72 -1.41
CA LYS A 18 -3.70 31.91 -2.15
C LYS A 18 -5.12 31.76 -2.73
N LYS A 19 -6.06 31.33 -1.88
CA LYS A 19 -7.47 31.04 -2.19
C LYS A 19 -7.71 29.87 -3.17
N SER A 20 -6.66 29.30 -3.76
CA SER A 20 -6.79 28.10 -4.58
C SER A 20 -6.85 26.88 -3.66
N ARG A 21 -7.80 25.97 -3.88
CA ARG A 21 -7.92 24.71 -3.14
C ARG A 21 -7.22 23.61 -3.92
N PHE A 22 -6.42 22.83 -3.22
CA PHE A 22 -5.70 21.68 -3.76
C PHE A 22 -6.10 20.44 -2.97
N ILE A 23 -6.55 19.40 -3.67
CA ILE A 23 -6.96 18.12 -3.09
C ILE A 23 -5.98 17.07 -3.62
N GLY A 24 -5.13 16.56 -2.74
CA GLY A 24 -4.24 15.45 -3.05
C GLY A 24 -4.94 14.13 -2.75
N PHE A 25 -5.02 13.26 -3.75
CA PHE A 25 -5.56 11.91 -3.65
C PHE A 25 -4.45 10.92 -4.05
N CYS A 26 -4.28 9.85 -3.28
CA CYS A 26 -3.39 8.75 -3.64
C CYS A 26 -4.09 7.41 -3.42
N SER A 27 -3.80 6.44 -4.27
CA SER A 27 -4.41 5.10 -4.25
C SER A 27 -3.42 4.05 -4.74
N PRO A 28 -3.46 2.82 -4.20
CA PRO A 28 -2.74 1.72 -4.83
C PRO A 28 -3.38 1.39 -6.18
N ILE A 29 -2.55 0.89 -7.10
CA ILE A 29 -2.95 0.40 -8.43
C ILE A 29 -2.13 -0.84 -8.78
N LYS A 30 -2.73 -1.79 -9.49
CA LYS A 30 -2.08 -3.03 -9.93
C LYS A 30 -1.53 -2.94 -11.34
N ASP A 31 -2.19 -2.16 -12.18
CA ASP A 31 -1.86 -2.00 -13.58
C ASP A 31 -2.31 -0.64 -14.14
N GLU A 32 -1.98 -0.40 -15.41
CA GLU A 32 -2.35 0.85 -16.09
C GLU A 32 -3.86 0.98 -16.27
N LYS A 33 -4.59 -0.13 -16.38
CA LYS A 33 -6.03 -0.12 -16.58
C LYS A 33 -6.72 0.41 -15.32
N GLU A 34 -6.36 -0.10 -14.15
CA GLU A 34 -6.88 0.37 -12.86
C GLU A 34 -6.54 1.86 -12.63
N ALA A 35 -5.34 2.30 -13.02
CA ALA A 35 -4.97 3.71 -12.95
C ALA A 35 -5.89 4.59 -13.80
N LEU A 36 -6.18 4.18 -15.04
CA LEU A 36 -7.07 4.92 -15.94
C LEU A 36 -8.51 4.94 -15.43
N GLU A 37 -9.03 3.81 -14.91
CA GLU A 37 -10.36 3.73 -14.31
C GLU A 37 -10.51 4.73 -13.14
N ILE A 38 -9.54 4.74 -12.21
CA ILE A 38 -9.54 5.68 -11.08
C ILE A 38 -9.44 7.13 -11.56
N LEU A 39 -8.60 7.42 -12.57
CA LEU A 39 -8.47 8.76 -13.14
C LEU A 39 -9.78 9.25 -13.76
N GLU A 40 -10.50 8.39 -14.48
CA GLU A 40 -11.80 8.72 -15.05
C GLU A 40 -12.86 8.96 -13.97
N ASP A 41 -12.88 8.14 -12.93
CA ASP A 41 -13.80 8.30 -11.80
C ASP A 41 -13.53 9.61 -11.05
N LYS A 42 -12.27 9.93 -10.76
CA LYS A 42 -11.89 11.19 -10.12
C LYS A 42 -12.12 12.41 -10.99
N ARG A 43 -11.95 12.30 -12.31
CA ARG A 43 -12.34 13.35 -13.25
C ARG A 43 -13.85 13.60 -13.23
N ARG A 44 -14.67 12.55 -13.10
CA ARG A 44 -16.13 12.67 -12.98
C ARG A 44 -16.53 13.30 -11.64
N GLU A 45 -15.87 12.89 -10.55
CA GLU A 45 -16.07 13.45 -9.20
C GLU A 45 -15.70 14.95 -9.15
N PHE A 46 -14.56 15.32 -9.74
CA PHE A 46 -14.03 16.69 -9.77
C PHE A 46 -14.19 17.37 -11.13
N LYS A 47 -15.35 17.18 -11.78
CA LYS A 47 -15.64 17.71 -13.12
C LYS A 47 -15.51 19.23 -13.26
N ASP A 48 -15.76 19.96 -12.18
CA ASP A 48 -15.74 21.43 -12.13
C ASP A 48 -14.37 21.98 -11.67
N ALA A 49 -13.38 21.11 -11.49
CA ALA A 49 -12.02 21.52 -11.15
C ALA A 49 -11.35 22.25 -12.32
N THR A 50 -10.40 23.12 -11.99
CA THR A 50 -9.59 23.82 -13.00
C THR A 50 -8.62 22.87 -13.66
N HIS A 51 -7.94 22.03 -12.86
CA HIS A 51 -6.98 21.03 -13.33
C HIS A 51 -7.00 19.80 -12.43
N ASN A 52 -6.83 18.61 -13.01
CA ASN A 52 -6.68 17.32 -12.37
C ASN A 52 -5.33 16.72 -12.81
N CYS A 53 -4.24 17.24 -12.25
CA CYS A 53 -2.88 16.81 -12.57
C CYS A 53 -2.58 15.51 -11.83
N TRP A 54 -1.76 14.63 -12.40
CA TRP A 54 -1.51 13.32 -11.80
C TRP A 54 -0.15 12.75 -12.19
N ALA A 55 0.29 11.76 -11.43
CA ALA A 55 1.37 10.86 -11.78
C ALA A 55 1.10 9.45 -11.23
N TYR A 56 1.59 8.43 -11.91
CA TYR A 56 1.61 7.07 -11.37
C TYR A 56 2.94 6.39 -11.64
N ILE A 57 3.28 5.46 -10.75
CA ILE A 57 4.44 4.58 -10.86
C ILE A 57 3.94 3.15 -10.71
N LEU A 58 4.27 2.31 -11.67
CA LEU A 58 4.01 0.87 -11.68
C LEU A 58 5.33 0.11 -11.76
N LYS A 59 5.28 -1.14 -11.29
CA LYS A 59 6.42 -2.06 -11.12
C LYS A 59 7.37 -1.61 -10.02
N GLU A 60 7.94 -2.60 -9.33
CA GLU A 60 8.84 -2.40 -8.19
C GLU A 60 10.12 -1.65 -8.59
N ASP A 61 10.60 -1.85 -9.82
CA ASP A 61 11.77 -1.19 -10.38
C ASP A 61 11.50 0.25 -10.88
N MET A 62 10.27 0.76 -10.69
CA MET A 62 9.81 2.04 -11.19
C MET A 62 9.97 2.22 -12.70
N SER A 63 10.08 1.14 -13.49
CA SER A 63 10.34 1.24 -14.93
C SER A 63 9.16 1.83 -15.72
N LEU A 64 7.95 1.84 -15.14
CA LEU A 64 6.77 2.40 -15.78
C LEU A 64 6.24 3.59 -14.99
N GLN A 65 6.46 4.78 -15.56
CA GLN A 65 6.07 6.06 -14.98
C GLN A 65 5.29 6.87 -16.01
N ARG A 66 4.22 7.53 -15.55
CA ARG A 66 3.45 8.49 -16.35
C ARG A 66 3.03 9.66 -15.47
N TYR A 67 2.82 10.81 -16.12
CA TYR A 67 2.33 12.01 -15.47
C TYR A 67 1.56 12.88 -16.46
N SER A 68 0.77 13.81 -15.93
CA SER A 68 0.06 14.83 -16.71
C SER A 68 -0.02 16.13 -15.91
N ASP A 69 0.26 17.24 -16.58
CA ASP A 69 0.02 18.59 -16.06
C ASP A 69 -1.43 19.05 -16.25
N ASP A 70 -2.26 18.32 -17.00
CA ASP A 70 -3.69 18.60 -17.21
C ASP A 70 -4.02 20.08 -17.55
N GLY A 71 -3.19 20.72 -18.36
CA GLY A 71 -3.36 22.12 -18.77
C GLY A 71 -2.69 23.16 -17.87
N GLU A 72 -2.08 22.77 -16.74
CA GLU A 72 -1.12 23.62 -16.05
C GLU A 72 0.11 23.89 -16.93
N PRO A 73 0.89 24.95 -16.65
CA PRO A 73 2.16 25.18 -17.33
C PRO A 73 3.06 23.92 -17.26
N SER A 74 3.66 23.58 -18.39
CA SER A 74 4.45 22.35 -18.55
C SER A 74 5.48 22.17 -17.44
N GLY A 75 5.47 20.99 -16.81
CA GLY A 75 6.39 20.59 -15.76
C GLY A 75 6.13 21.23 -14.39
N THR A 76 5.03 21.95 -14.20
CA THR A 76 4.72 22.60 -12.92
C THR A 76 3.80 21.81 -12.00
N ALA A 77 3.22 20.68 -12.46
CA ALA A 77 2.30 19.87 -11.69
C ALA A 77 2.62 18.37 -11.71
N GLY A 78 2.50 17.70 -12.87
CA GLY A 78 2.69 16.26 -13.01
C GLY A 78 4.09 15.80 -12.61
N ILE A 79 5.14 16.52 -13.04
CA ILE A 79 6.52 16.23 -12.65
C ILE A 79 6.72 16.38 -11.13
N PRO A 80 6.33 17.49 -10.48
CA PRO A 80 6.37 17.60 -9.02
C PRO A 80 5.65 16.48 -8.26
N ILE A 81 4.49 16.01 -8.74
CA ILE A 81 3.79 14.87 -8.14
C ILE A 81 4.64 13.59 -8.26
N LEU A 82 5.14 13.31 -9.46
CA LEU A 82 5.98 12.13 -9.72
C LEU A 82 7.24 12.11 -8.85
N GLU A 83 7.92 13.26 -8.71
CA GLU A 83 9.14 13.36 -7.90
C GLU A 83 8.88 13.16 -6.40
N VAL A 84 7.70 13.53 -5.88
CA VAL A 84 7.32 13.17 -4.52
C VAL A 84 7.18 11.67 -4.37
N MET A 85 6.48 10.99 -5.29
CA MET A 85 6.31 9.54 -5.24
C MET A 85 7.66 8.81 -5.26
N LYS A 86 8.58 9.23 -6.14
CA LYS A 86 9.95 8.69 -6.21
C LYS A 86 10.74 8.93 -4.93
N LYS A 87 10.71 10.15 -4.40
CA LYS A 87 11.41 10.49 -3.15
C LYS A 87 10.90 9.64 -1.98
N GLU A 88 9.61 9.34 -1.97
CA GLU A 88 9.01 8.44 -1.00
C GLU A 88 9.27 6.96 -1.31
N GLY A 89 9.86 6.61 -2.45
CA GLY A 89 10.08 5.21 -2.83
C GLY A 89 8.79 4.45 -3.14
N ILE A 90 7.68 5.15 -3.40
CA ILE A 90 6.36 4.55 -3.59
C ILE A 90 6.20 4.06 -5.04
N THR A 91 5.74 2.82 -5.18
CA THR A 91 5.41 2.18 -6.45
C THR A 91 4.03 1.52 -6.39
N ASN A 92 3.54 1.07 -7.55
CA ASN A 92 2.20 0.49 -7.70
C ASN A 92 1.13 1.40 -7.10
N ALA A 93 1.24 2.70 -7.39
CA ALA A 93 0.37 3.73 -6.87
C ALA A 93 0.11 4.83 -7.90
N LEU A 94 -1.05 5.47 -7.78
CA LEU A 94 -1.46 6.66 -8.49
C LEU A 94 -1.58 7.81 -7.48
N CYS A 95 -1.07 8.98 -7.84
CA CYS A 95 -1.29 10.22 -7.11
C CYS A 95 -1.89 11.28 -8.05
N LEU A 96 -2.99 11.88 -7.64
CA LEU A 96 -3.71 12.93 -8.36
C LEU A 96 -3.85 14.14 -7.45
N VAL A 97 -3.63 15.33 -8.00
CA VAL A 97 -3.83 16.59 -7.31
C VAL A 97 -4.81 17.43 -8.11
N THR A 98 -6.02 17.55 -7.57
CA THR A 98 -7.08 18.40 -8.12
C THR A 98 -6.89 19.82 -7.63
N ARG A 99 -7.00 20.80 -8.54
CA ARG A 99 -6.92 22.22 -8.24
C ARG A 99 -8.22 22.94 -8.61
N TYR A 100 -8.73 23.72 -7.67
CA TYR A 100 -9.73 24.76 -7.92
C TYR A 100 -9.06 26.14 -7.83
N PHE A 101 -9.06 26.91 -8.92
CA PHE A 101 -8.43 28.22 -8.96
C PHE A 101 -9.15 29.25 -8.09
N GLY A 102 -8.39 29.93 -7.23
CA GLY A 102 -8.91 30.91 -6.27
C GLY A 102 -8.89 32.38 -6.72
N GLY A 103 -8.63 32.66 -7.99
CA GLY A 103 -8.56 34.03 -8.52
C GLY A 103 -7.22 34.75 -8.29
N THR A 104 -6.23 34.11 -7.67
CA THR A 104 -4.87 34.67 -7.49
C THR A 104 -3.83 33.72 -8.07
N LEU A 105 -2.99 34.22 -8.99
CA LEU A 105 -1.93 33.42 -9.61
C LEU A 105 -0.82 33.06 -8.60
N LEU A 106 -0.37 31.82 -8.66
CA LEU A 106 0.74 31.33 -7.83
C LEU A 106 2.12 31.54 -8.48
N GLY A 107 2.17 31.66 -9.81
CA GLY A 107 3.40 31.60 -10.60
C GLY A 107 3.99 30.18 -10.64
N ALA A 108 4.91 29.91 -11.57
CA ALA A 108 5.45 28.55 -11.80
C ALA A 108 6.04 27.91 -10.53
N GLY A 109 6.90 28.65 -9.81
CA GLY A 109 7.48 28.13 -8.56
C GLY A 109 6.45 27.94 -7.42
N GLY A 110 5.36 28.70 -7.44
CA GLY A 110 4.26 28.51 -6.50
C GLY A 110 3.42 27.27 -6.80
N LEU A 111 3.17 27.00 -8.09
CA LEU A 111 2.50 25.77 -8.54
C LEU A 111 3.31 24.53 -8.18
N VAL A 112 4.60 24.51 -8.49
CA VAL A 112 5.49 23.40 -8.13
C VAL A 112 5.38 23.07 -6.64
N ARG A 113 5.48 24.07 -5.76
CA ARG A 113 5.35 23.86 -4.30
C ARG A 113 3.95 23.37 -3.91
N ALA A 114 2.90 23.89 -4.51
CA ALA A 114 1.53 23.49 -4.20
C ALA A 114 1.27 22.03 -4.63
N TYR A 115 1.69 21.63 -5.83
CA TYR A 115 1.55 20.25 -6.31
C TYR A 115 2.39 19.25 -5.52
N THR A 116 3.63 19.60 -5.16
CA THR A 116 4.46 18.81 -4.24
C THR A 116 3.76 18.60 -2.89
N LYS A 117 3.19 19.68 -2.30
CA LYS A 117 2.47 19.59 -1.04
C LYS A 117 1.20 18.75 -1.16
N GLY A 118 0.42 18.92 -2.23
CA GLY A 118 -0.78 18.13 -2.50
C GLY A 118 -0.47 16.64 -2.60
N ALA A 119 0.55 16.28 -3.38
CA ALA A 119 0.98 14.89 -3.51
C ALA A 119 1.40 14.29 -2.16
N SER A 120 2.18 15.04 -1.37
CA SER A 120 2.63 14.60 -0.04
C SER A 120 1.46 14.33 0.90
N LEU A 121 0.46 15.22 0.93
CA LEU A 121 -0.75 15.06 1.74
C LEU A 121 -1.61 13.88 1.28
N GLY A 122 -1.70 13.65 -0.04
CA GLY A 122 -2.41 12.50 -0.60
C GLY A 122 -1.76 11.18 -0.19
N ILE A 123 -0.43 11.09 -0.29
CA ILE A 123 0.35 9.91 0.13
C ILE A 123 0.22 9.65 1.64
N GLU A 124 0.32 10.70 2.46
CA GLU A 124 0.15 10.61 3.90
C GLU A 124 -1.24 10.05 4.24
N ALA A 125 -2.29 10.60 3.61
CA ALA A 125 -3.67 10.16 3.81
C ALA A 125 -3.90 8.71 3.36
N ALA A 126 -3.26 8.28 2.27
CA ALA A 126 -3.35 6.93 1.73
C ALA A 126 -2.54 5.89 2.52
N LYS A 127 -1.76 6.34 3.51
CA LYS A 127 -0.90 5.54 4.39
C LYS A 127 0.11 4.68 3.64
N LYS A 128 1.36 5.13 3.60
CA LYS A 128 2.49 4.37 3.07
C LYS A 128 2.68 3.05 3.83
N VAL A 129 2.83 1.96 3.10
CA VAL A 129 3.01 0.59 3.64
C VAL A 129 4.12 -0.13 2.88
N LEU A 130 4.77 -1.07 3.55
CA LEU A 130 5.75 -1.97 2.93
C LEU A 130 5.03 -3.25 2.50
N MET A 131 5.00 -3.50 1.21
CA MET A 131 4.45 -4.72 0.61
C MET A 131 5.51 -5.82 0.68
N LYS A 132 5.15 -6.97 1.25
CA LYS A 132 6.04 -8.12 1.42
C LYS A 132 5.36 -9.41 0.97
N ASP A 133 6.17 -10.36 0.54
CA ASP A 133 5.74 -11.71 0.21
C ASP A 133 5.51 -12.52 1.50
N PHE A 134 4.34 -13.13 1.57
CA PHE A 134 3.94 -14.07 2.60
C PHE A 134 3.51 -15.38 1.96
N ILE A 135 3.63 -16.45 2.73
CA ILE A 135 3.06 -17.74 2.43
C ILE A 135 1.98 -18.00 3.46
N LYS A 136 0.76 -18.26 3.00
CA LYS A 136 -0.29 -18.79 3.85
C LYS A 136 0.04 -20.23 4.18
N MET A 137 0.21 -20.53 5.45
CA MET A 137 0.61 -21.84 5.93
C MET A 137 -0.47 -22.45 6.81
N SER A 138 -0.63 -23.76 6.71
CA SER A 138 -1.46 -24.57 7.57
C SER A 138 -0.58 -25.44 8.48
N PHE A 139 -0.92 -25.46 9.77
CA PHE A 139 -0.26 -26.22 10.81
C PHE A 139 -1.28 -27.18 11.44
N ILE A 140 -1.10 -28.48 11.20
CA ILE A 140 -2.01 -29.53 11.65
C ILE A 140 -1.34 -30.35 12.75
N TYR A 141 -1.96 -30.45 13.92
CA TYR A 141 -1.34 -31.07 15.09
C TYR A 141 -2.37 -31.59 16.11
N ASP A 142 -1.92 -32.44 17.04
CA ASP A 142 -2.77 -32.99 18.09
C ASP A 142 -3.11 -31.96 19.18
N TYR A 143 -4.30 -32.05 19.76
CA TYR A 143 -4.81 -31.15 20.81
C TYR A 143 -3.86 -30.94 22.00
N THR A 144 -3.00 -31.91 22.31
CA THR A 144 -2.00 -31.83 23.38
C THR A 144 -0.99 -30.69 23.20
N PHE A 145 -0.74 -30.25 21.96
CA PHE A 145 0.21 -29.17 21.64
C PHE A 145 -0.46 -27.80 21.51
N HIS A 146 -1.79 -27.74 21.61
CA HIS A 146 -2.53 -26.56 21.24
C HIS A 146 -2.15 -25.32 22.07
N GLY A 147 -2.17 -25.45 23.40
CA GLY A 147 -1.83 -24.34 24.29
C GLY A 147 -0.39 -23.85 24.13
N SER A 148 0.56 -24.75 23.89
CA SER A 148 1.97 -24.37 23.69
C SER A 148 2.20 -23.69 22.34
N ILE A 149 1.51 -24.14 21.28
CA ILE A 149 1.54 -23.49 19.96
C ILE A 149 0.92 -22.10 20.02
N LEU A 150 -0.26 -21.94 20.62
CA LEU A 150 -0.90 -20.62 20.77
C LEU A 150 -0.01 -19.64 21.54
N ASN A 151 0.60 -20.09 22.63
CA ASN A 151 1.51 -19.27 23.42
C ASN A 151 2.74 -18.84 22.61
N TYR A 152 3.32 -19.77 21.84
CA TYR A 152 4.43 -19.46 20.93
C TYR A 152 4.02 -18.41 19.88
N LEU A 153 2.90 -18.64 19.17
CA LEU A 153 2.43 -17.73 18.13
C LEU A 153 2.18 -16.32 18.67
N MET A 154 1.52 -16.22 19.83
CA MET A 154 1.26 -14.94 20.50
C MET A 154 2.55 -14.23 20.91
N LYS A 155 3.52 -14.97 21.47
CA LYS A 155 4.80 -14.41 21.92
C LYS A 155 5.63 -13.86 20.76
N GLU A 156 5.64 -14.58 19.63
CA GLU A 156 6.38 -14.18 18.43
C GLU A 156 5.59 -13.19 17.55
N GLY A 157 4.32 -12.92 17.88
CA GLY A 157 3.50 -11.91 17.22
C GLY A 157 2.80 -12.38 15.93
N TYR A 158 2.70 -13.69 15.70
CA TYR A 158 1.92 -14.23 14.59
C TYR A 158 0.42 -14.07 14.83
N ILE A 159 -0.31 -13.80 13.74
CA ILE A 159 -1.76 -13.62 13.77
C ILE A 159 -2.42 -14.89 13.25
N ILE A 160 -3.36 -15.43 14.04
CA ILE A 160 -4.16 -16.60 13.66
C ILE A 160 -5.32 -16.15 12.79
N LEU A 161 -5.31 -16.59 11.53
CA LEU A 161 -6.38 -16.28 10.57
C LEU A 161 -7.58 -17.20 10.75
N LYS A 162 -7.28 -18.48 11.00
CA LYS A 162 -8.30 -19.51 11.12
C LYS A 162 -7.82 -20.61 12.06
N GLU A 163 -8.79 -21.19 12.75
CA GLU A 163 -8.62 -22.34 13.59
C GLU A 163 -9.77 -23.32 13.34
N ASN A 164 -9.45 -24.56 12.96
CA ASN A 164 -10.41 -25.62 12.74
C ASN A 164 -10.16 -26.76 13.74
N TYR A 165 -11.23 -27.17 14.43
CA TYR A 165 -11.20 -28.26 15.41
C TYR A 165 -11.86 -29.50 14.81
N MET A 166 -11.07 -30.51 14.45
CA MET A 166 -11.52 -31.80 13.92
C MET A 166 -10.89 -32.93 14.73
N GLU A 167 -10.51 -34.06 14.11
CA GLU A 167 -9.68 -35.08 14.78
C GLU A 167 -8.33 -34.52 15.24
N LYS A 168 -7.80 -33.57 14.48
CA LYS A 168 -6.65 -32.73 14.81
C LYS A 168 -7.05 -31.27 14.72
N ILE A 169 -6.24 -30.39 15.30
CA ILE A 169 -6.39 -28.94 15.15
C ILE A 169 -5.63 -28.52 13.90
N GLU A 170 -6.23 -27.66 13.10
CA GLU A 170 -5.58 -26.96 12.00
C GLU A 170 -5.56 -25.45 12.30
N LEU A 171 -4.38 -24.85 12.31
CA LEU A 171 -4.20 -23.40 12.34
C LEU A 171 -3.75 -22.89 10.98
N ILE A 172 -4.32 -21.76 10.55
CA ILE A 172 -3.90 -21.05 9.34
C ILE A 172 -3.35 -19.69 9.74
N ILE A 173 -2.14 -19.37 9.27
CA ILE A 173 -1.46 -18.10 9.49
C ILE A 173 -0.74 -17.66 8.21
N ASP A 174 -0.43 -16.37 8.08
CA ASP A 174 0.51 -15.89 7.07
C ASP A 174 1.91 -15.79 7.68
N VAL A 175 2.88 -16.40 7.01
CA VAL A 175 4.29 -16.40 7.40
C VAL A 175 5.09 -15.67 6.34
N ALA A 176 5.95 -14.72 6.74
CA ALA A 176 6.82 -14.04 5.78
C ALA A 176 7.68 -15.08 5.05
N GLU A 177 7.86 -14.96 3.74
CA GLU A 177 8.58 -15.98 2.94
C GLU A 177 10.03 -16.19 3.44
N GLU A 178 10.66 -15.16 3.98
CA GLU A 178 11.98 -15.23 4.60
C GLU A 178 12.01 -15.91 5.99
N ASP A 179 10.86 -16.06 6.65
CA ASP A 179 10.76 -16.52 8.03
C ASP A 179 10.65 -18.05 8.13
N SER A 180 11.79 -18.72 8.03
CA SER A 180 11.89 -20.17 8.26
C SER A 180 11.92 -20.56 9.75
N LYS A 181 11.88 -19.60 10.69
CA LYS A 181 12.05 -19.87 12.13
C LYS A 181 10.86 -20.62 12.69
N ILE A 182 9.65 -20.18 12.37
CA ILE A 182 8.40 -20.80 12.84
C ILE A 182 8.30 -22.29 12.50
N ILE A 183 8.73 -22.67 11.30
CA ILE A 183 8.74 -24.07 10.86
C ILE A 183 9.63 -24.92 11.79
N LYS A 184 10.82 -24.41 12.12
CA LYS A 184 11.78 -25.11 13.00
C LYS A 184 11.26 -25.18 14.43
N ASP A 185 10.74 -24.07 14.95
CA ASP A 185 10.29 -23.96 16.33
C ASP A 185 9.06 -24.84 16.59
N LEU A 186 8.09 -24.86 15.68
CA LEU A 186 6.90 -25.70 15.82
C LEU A 186 7.23 -27.20 15.67
N ASN A 187 8.18 -27.55 14.81
CA ASN A 187 8.70 -28.93 14.75
C ASN A 187 9.33 -29.33 16.10
N ASN A 188 10.18 -28.48 16.68
CA ASN A 188 10.82 -28.78 17.97
C ASN A 188 9.79 -28.90 19.11
N LEU A 189 8.85 -27.96 19.17
CA LEU A 189 7.81 -27.89 20.20
C LEU A 189 6.86 -29.10 20.15
N THR A 190 6.66 -29.68 18.97
CA THR A 190 5.79 -30.86 18.78
C THR A 190 6.56 -32.17 18.66
N SER A 191 7.89 -32.15 18.80
CA SER A 191 8.75 -33.30 18.50
C SER A 191 8.50 -33.89 17.10
N GLY A 192 8.28 -33.02 16.11
CA GLY A 192 8.03 -33.37 14.71
C GLY A 192 6.62 -33.90 14.42
N LYS A 193 5.67 -33.74 15.35
CA LYS A 193 4.28 -34.20 15.19
C LYS A 193 3.33 -33.19 14.56
N VAL A 194 3.83 -31.99 14.23
CA VAL A 194 3.11 -31.01 13.41
C VAL A 194 3.27 -31.35 11.93
N THR A 195 2.17 -31.36 11.19
CA THR A 195 2.19 -31.35 9.73
C THR A 195 2.07 -29.90 9.27
N ILE A 196 2.98 -29.49 8.38
CA ILE A 196 3.07 -28.11 7.88
C ILE A 196 2.80 -28.15 6.38
N GLU A 197 1.82 -27.37 5.93
CA GLU A 197 1.40 -27.29 4.53
C GLU A 197 1.44 -25.84 4.04
N GLU A 198 2.18 -25.56 2.97
CA GLU A 198 2.09 -24.28 2.25
C GLU A 198 0.83 -24.28 1.38
N ARG A 199 0.03 -23.21 1.46
CA ARG A 199 -1.25 -23.08 0.74
C ARG A 199 -1.12 -22.16 -0.47
N GLU A 200 -0.83 -20.90 -0.24
CA GLU A 200 -0.79 -19.86 -1.27
C GLU A 200 0.30 -18.83 -0.97
N LYS A 201 0.93 -18.29 -2.02
CA LYS A 201 1.77 -17.10 -1.92
C LYS A 201 0.88 -15.87 -2.04
N ILE A 202 1.06 -14.90 -1.16
CA ILE A 202 0.27 -13.69 -1.09
C ILE A 202 1.17 -12.50 -0.77
N ILE A 203 0.89 -11.34 -1.34
CA ILE A 203 1.57 -10.10 -0.98
C ILE A 203 0.68 -9.34 0.00
N LEU A 204 1.22 -9.01 1.18
CA LEU A 204 0.46 -8.31 2.22
C LEU A 204 1.14 -6.98 2.60
N PRO A 205 0.34 -5.94 2.90
CA PRO A 205 0.88 -4.69 3.40
C PRO A 205 1.31 -4.85 4.87
N THR A 206 2.48 -4.30 5.18
CA THR A 206 3.01 -4.23 6.53
C THR A 206 3.29 -2.79 6.94
N PHE A 207 3.11 -2.51 8.23
CA PHE A 207 3.42 -1.22 8.83
C PHE A 207 3.99 -1.46 10.23
N GLU A 208 5.16 -0.86 10.51
CA GLU A 208 5.90 -1.08 11.77
C GLU A 208 6.09 -2.57 12.12
N GLY A 209 6.35 -3.40 11.10
CA GLY A 209 6.60 -4.83 11.26
C GLY A 209 5.35 -5.70 11.47
N LYS A 210 4.14 -5.12 11.41
CA LYS A 210 2.88 -5.87 11.54
C LYS A 210 2.11 -5.88 10.23
N ILE A 211 1.47 -7.02 9.93
CA ILE A 211 0.57 -7.16 8.79
C ILE A 211 -0.68 -6.30 9.03
N ILE A 212 -1.11 -5.58 8.00
CA ILE A 212 -2.41 -4.91 7.97
C ILE A 212 -3.35 -5.77 7.14
N TYR A 213 -4.27 -6.45 7.80
CA TYR A 213 -5.39 -7.12 7.13
C TYR A 213 -6.42 -6.09 6.66
N LYS A 214 -6.92 -6.26 5.45
CA LYS A 214 -8.05 -5.50 4.89
C LYS A 214 -9.37 -6.21 5.16
#